data_AF-A0A9W6J410-F1
#
_entry.id   AF-A0A9W6J410-F1
#
_cell.length_a   1.000
_cell.length_b   1.000
_cell.length_c   1.000
_cell.angle_alpha   90.00
_cell.angle_beta   90.00
_cell.angle_gamma   90.00
#
_symmetry.space_group_name_H-M   'P 1'
#
loop_
_entity.id
_entity.type
_entity.pdbx_description
1 polymer ?
#
loop_
_entity_poly.entity_id
_entity_poly.type
_entity_poly.pdbx_seq_one_letter_code
_entity_poly.pdbx_strand_id
1 'polypeptide(L)'
;MADERAPASPASPAGKPEKVALVTGSLAEPRLTRIAGEITDASLDPVVVNVGVKVAALMTAEIVERRLKLPEGTDRVLMPGRFRGDLDRLERFFGVPFARGPDEVADLPDYFGQKRRAADLSRHDVTIFAEIVDATVLDLDALVARALFLQGEGADVIDLGCLPDTPFPHLEDAIAALHERGLKVSVDSFDLSELARATRAGADYLLSLNETTLDVAKEGPAVPILVPATQGDLASLCRAVDACLASGQPFYADPILDPIHYGYTASVVRYAELRRRYPDIPILMGIGNVTELTDADTTGINAILMGMISELHIQAVLAVQVSPHCRTAVREFDRARREYFAARQAGALPQGFGGGLMGLRDRKPYAAAPDEIARLASEVRDRNFRIDVTQAGIHIYNRDGHHVASEPFALFPHLGVEADGAHAFYLGVEAARAEIAFKLGKRYAQDEGLKWGAAGEIAGSPEEAHRLTFKEAGTTLQAKSAKAKAGETP
;
A
#
# COMPACT_ATOMS: atom_id res chain seq x y z
N MET A 1 28.38 -10.28 -13.21
CA MET A 1 28.11 -9.07 -14.02
C MET A 1 28.38 -7.89 -13.11
N ALA A 2 29.18 -6.94 -13.59
CA ALA A 2 29.85 -5.93 -12.77
C ALA A 2 28.90 -5.13 -11.88
N ASP A 3 29.36 -4.92 -10.66
CA ASP A 3 28.85 -4.04 -9.62
C ASP A 3 28.71 -2.60 -10.17
N GLU A 4 27.49 -2.11 -10.37
CA GLU A 4 27.20 -0.68 -10.61
C GLU A 4 26.70 -0.03 -9.30
N ARG A 5 27.44 -0.21 -8.19
CA ARG A 5 27.50 0.85 -7.17
C ARG A 5 28.23 2.03 -7.78
N ALA A 6 27.72 3.24 -7.55
CA ALA A 6 28.27 4.47 -8.11
C ALA A 6 29.80 4.52 -7.90
N PRO A 7 30.58 4.85 -8.95
CA PRO A 7 32.01 5.09 -8.77
C PRO A 7 32.17 6.18 -7.71
N ALA A 8 33.10 5.99 -6.78
CA ALA A 8 33.46 7.01 -5.80
C ALA A 8 33.71 8.33 -6.55
N SER A 9 32.92 9.34 -6.22
CA SER A 9 32.98 10.66 -6.87
C SER A 9 34.42 11.17 -6.79
N PRO A 10 35.11 11.44 -7.93
CA PRO A 10 36.37 12.16 -7.88
C PRO A 10 36.05 13.52 -7.29
N ALA A 11 36.62 13.83 -6.12
CA ALA A 11 36.39 15.09 -5.43
C ALA A 11 36.55 16.27 -6.41
N SER A 12 35.43 16.93 -6.72
CA SER A 12 35.40 18.07 -7.63
C SER A 12 36.31 19.18 -7.10
N PRO A 13 37.16 19.79 -7.94
CA PRO A 13 37.98 20.90 -7.52
C PRO A 13 37.10 22.13 -7.28
N ALA A 14 37.12 22.64 -6.05
CA ALA A 14 36.59 23.95 -5.64
C ALA A 14 35.09 24.23 -5.91
N GLY A 15 34.24 23.93 -4.92
CA GLY A 15 33.05 24.74 -4.57
C GLY A 15 31.89 24.86 -5.56
N LYS A 16 31.95 24.23 -6.74
CA LYS A 16 30.84 24.20 -7.71
C LYS A 16 30.11 22.85 -7.63
N PRO A 17 28.76 22.83 -7.56
CA PRO A 17 27.99 21.59 -7.59
C PRO A 17 28.19 20.85 -8.92
N GLU A 18 28.29 19.52 -8.85
CA GLU A 18 28.35 18.62 -10.00
C GLU A 18 27.01 18.66 -10.74
N LYS A 19 27.03 19.08 -12.01
CA LYS A 19 25.82 19.19 -12.82
C LYS A 19 25.48 17.86 -13.48
N VAL A 20 24.44 17.21 -12.97
CA VAL A 20 24.02 15.87 -13.42
C VAL A 20 22.77 15.97 -14.30
N ALA A 21 22.88 15.63 -15.58
CA ALA A 21 21.75 15.58 -16.49
C ALA A 21 20.94 14.29 -16.30
N LEU A 22 19.72 14.38 -15.77
CA LEU A 22 18.82 13.26 -15.52
C LEU A 22 17.91 13.04 -16.75
N VAL A 23 18.16 11.99 -17.51
CA VAL A 23 17.48 11.73 -18.79
C VAL A 23 16.16 11.00 -18.58
N THR A 24 15.07 11.47 -19.20
CA THR A 24 13.73 10.86 -19.05
C THR A 24 12.81 11.05 -20.26
N GLY A 25 11.64 10.41 -20.23
CA GLY A 25 10.54 10.61 -21.19
C GLY A 25 9.39 11.40 -20.58
N SER A 26 8.42 11.82 -21.40
CA SER A 26 7.34 12.75 -21.03
C SER A 26 6.49 12.31 -19.84
N LEU A 27 6.22 11.00 -19.66
CA LEU A 27 5.41 10.55 -18.52
C LEU A 27 6.12 10.67 -17.16
N ALA A 28 7.44 10.57 -17.14
CA ALA A 28 8.21 10.58 -15.90
C ALA A 28 8.85 11.93 -15.60
N GLU A 29 8.82 12.88 -16.54
CA GLU A 29 9.40 14.22 -16.41
C GLU A 29 8.86 15.00 -15.19
N PRO A 30 7.54 15.17 -14.98
CA PRO A 30 7.04 15.94 -13.83
C PRO A 30 7.50 15.34 -12.49
N ARG A 31 7.49 14.01 -12.39
CA ARG A 31 7.92 13.28 -11.20
C ARG A 31 9.41 13.45 -10.94
N LEU A 32 10.23 13.31 -11.98
CA LEU A 32 11.69 13.44 -11.90
C LEU A 32 12.10 14.86 -11.55
N THR A 33 11.44 15.88 -12.11
CA THR A 33 11.72 17.30 -11.80
C THR A 33 11.46 17.61 -10.33
N ARG A 34 10.34 17.14 -9.78
CA ARG A 34 10.06 17.32 -8.36
C ARG A 34 11.08 16.59 -7.47
N ILE A 35 11.39 15.32 -7.76
CA ILE A 35 12.36 14.54 -6.97
C ILE A 35 13.76 15.14 -7.07
N ALA A 36 14.16 15.64 -8.25
CA ALA A 36 15.41 16.36 -8.42
C ALA A 36 15.45 17.63 -7.54
N GLY A 37 14.33 18.36 -7.43
CA GLY A 37 14.19 19.50 -6.53
C GLY A 37 14.16 19.15 -5.03
N GLU A 38 13.91 17.88 -4.68
CA GLU A 38 13.99 17.39 -3.30
C GLU A 38 15.41 16.99 -2.88
N ILE A 39 16.35 16.89 -3.83
CA ILE A 39 17.76 16.62 -3.54
C ILE A 39 18.38 17.86 -2.88
N THR A 40 18.67 17.73 -1.59
CA THR A 40 19.23 18.82 -0.76
C THR A 40 20.76 18.86 -0.71
N ASP A 41 21.43 18.01 -1.48
CA ASP A 41 22.88 17.94 -1.50
C ASP A 41 23.44 19.11 -2.31
N ALA A 42 24.04 20.08 -1.60
CA ALA A 42 24.63 21.27 -2.21
C ALA A 42 25.83 20.97 -3.14
N SER A 43 26.32 19.71 -3.16
CA SER A 43 27.34 19.26 -4.11
C SER A 43 26.76 18.77 -5.45
N LEU A 44 25.43 18.70 -5.60
CA LEU A 44 24.75 18.24 -6.82
C LEU A 44 23.84 19.33 -7.41
N ASP A 45 23.88 19.49 -8.73
CA ASP A 45 22.95 20.31 -9.53
C ASP A 45 22.23 19.40 -10.55
N PRO A 46 21.15 18.71 -10.12
CA PRO A 46 20.41 17.79 -10.99
C PRO A 46 19.52 18.54 -11.99
N VAL A 47 19.73 18.32 -13.29
CA VAL A 47 18.96 18.95 -14.38
C VAL A 47 18.20 17.90 -15.16
N VAL A 48 16.86 17.99 -15.20
CA VAL A 48 16.02 17.05 -15.94
C VAL A 48 16.02 17.36 -17.43
N VAL A 49 16.24 16.34 -18.26
CA VAL A 49 16.27 16.46 -19.72
C VAL A 49 15.34 15.43 -20.36
N ASN A 50 14.28 15.91 -21.02
CA ASN A 50 13.36 15.06 -21.78
C ASN A 50 13.88 14.82 -23.21
N VAL A 51 13.99 13.56 -23.63
CA VAL A 51 14.44 13.18 -24.98
C VAL A 51 13.31 13.02 -26.01
N GLY A 52 12.09 13.41 -25.64
CA GLY A 52 10.92 13.45 -26.53
C GLY A 52 10.32 12.08 -26.85
N VAL A 53 10.39 11.12 -25.90
CA VAL A 53 9.67 9.84 -25.95
C VAL A 53 8.60 9.79 -24.86
N LYS A 54 7.50 9.05 -25.06
CA LYS A 54 6.45 8.93 -24.03
C LYS A 54 6.93 8.20 -22.77
N VAL A 55 7.61 7.04 -22.94
CA VAL A 55 8.08 6.19 -21.84
C VAL A 55 9.57 5.94 -21.98
N ALA A 56 10.32 6.06 -20.87
CA ALA A 56 11.78 5.89 -20.84
C ALA A 56 12.26 4.49 -21.27
N ALA A 57 11.45 3.45 -21.06
CA ALA A 57 11.77 2.08 -21.47
C ALA A 57 11.87 1.89 -23.00
N LEU A 58 11.34 2.84 -23.79
CA LEU A 58 11.37 2.81 -25.26
C LEU A 58 12.59 3.57 -25.83
N MET A 59 13.49 4.06 -24.98
CA MET A 59 14.72 4.72 -25.42
C MET A 59 15.73 3.70 -25.97
N THR A 60 16.32 4.00 -27.12
CA THR A 60 17.51 3.31 -27.65
C THR A 60 18.68 4.28 -27.71
N ALA A 61 19.91 3.78 -27.85
CA ALA A 61 21.09 4.62 -27.98
C ALA A 61 20.98 5.60 -29.17
N GLU A 62 20.44 5.15 -30.31
CA GLU A 62 20.24 5.98 -31.51
C GLU A 62 19.22 7.10 -31.28
N ILE A 63 18.15 6.83 -30.51
CA ILE A 63 17.16 7.86 -30.15
C ILE A 63 17.81 8.93 -29.28
N VAL A 64 18.63 8.51 -28.31
CA VAL A 64 19.35 9.40 -27.39
C VAL A 64 20.36 10.25 -28.17
N GLU A 65 21.23 9.66 -28.98
CA GLU A 65 22.20 10.39 -29.83
C GLU A 65 21.53 11.46 -30.69
N ARG A 66 20.36 11.15 -31.28
CA ARG A 66 19.66 12.06 -32.17
C ARG A 66 18.92 13.19 -31.45
N ARG A 67 18.40 12.94 -30.23
CA ARG A 67 17.41 13.82 -29.59
C ARG A 67 17.88 14.46 -28.29
N LEU A 68 18.84 13.86 -27.59
CA LEU A 68 19.35 14.40 -26.35
C LEU A 68 20.15 15.68 -26.62
N LYS A 69 19.71 16.77 -26.01
CA LYS A 69 20.44 18.04 -25.98
C LYS A 69 20.93 18.25 -24.56
N LEU A 70 22.25 18.15 -24.38
CA LEU A 70 22.84 18.33 -23.06
C LEU A 70 22.88 19.82 -22.68
N PRO A 71 22.46 20.17 -21.46
CA PRO A 71 22.69 21.50 -20.92
C PRO A 71 24.18 21.84 -20.91
N GLU A 72 24.51 23.12 -21.08
CA GLU A 72 25.90 23.56 -21.03
C GLU A 72 26.50 23.30 -19.63
N GLY A 73 27.74 22.81 -19.60
CA GLY A 73 28.47 22.50 -18.38
C GLY A 73 27.97 21.27 -17.62
N THR A 74 27.31 20.31 -18.29
CA THR A 74 27.00 18.99 -17.71
C THR A 74 28.26 18.21 -17.42
N ASP A 75 28.43 17.78 -16.16
CA ASP A 75 29.58 16.99 -15.71
C ASP A 75 29.34 15.49 -15.87
N ARG A 76 28.07 15.03 -15.77
CA ARG A 76 27.67 13.63 -15.94
C ARG A 76 26.22 13.49 -16.42
N VAL A 77 25.94 12.43 -17.16
CA VAL A 77 24.58 12.07 -17.60
C VAL A 77 24.12 10.81 -16.87
N LEU A 78 22.93 10.88 -16.25
CA LEU A 78 22.31 9.73 -15.60
C LEU A 78 21.13 9.23 -16.46
N MET A 79 21.28 8.02 -16.97
CA MET A 79 20.25 7.32 -17.74
C MET A 79 19.26 6.61 -16.79
N PRO A 80 18.00 6.38 -17.20
CA PRO A 80 17.06 5.55 -16.46
C PRO A 80 17.63 4.13 -16.22
N GLY A 81 17.42 3.53 -15.04
CA GLY A 81 18.02 2.22 -14.73
C GLY A 81 17.63 1.09 -15.69
N ARG A 82 16.43 1.17 -16.28
CA ARG A 82 15.93 0.22 -17.29
C ARG A 82 16.44 0.48 -18.72
N PHE A 83 17.27 1.50 -18.96
CA PHE A 83 17.77 1.82 -20.29
C PHE A 83 18.75 0.75 -20.81
N ARG A 84 18.38 -0.06 -21.81
CA ARG A 84 19.23 -1.17 -22.27
C ARG A 84 20.28 -0.81 -23.33
N GLY A 85 20.42 0.46 -23.71
CA GLY A 85 21.43 0.88 -24.70
C GLY A 85 22.86 0.90 -24.16
N ASP A 86 23.82 0.96 -25.09
CA ASP A 86 25.26 1.01 -24.82
C ASP A 86 25.67 2.40 -24.27
N LEU A 87 26.08 2.44 -23.00
CA LEU A 87 26.49 3.66 -22.31
C LEU A 87 27.87 4.15 -22.80
N ASP A 88 28.82 3.25 -23.07
CA ASP A 88 30.16 3.59 -23.55
C ASP A 88 30.07 4.28 -24.93
N ARG A 89 29.14 3.83 -25.76
CA ARG A 89 28.84 4.48 -27.05
C ARG A 89 28.35 5.91 -26.86
N LEU A 90 27.42 6.14 -25.93
CA LEU A 90 26.88 7.46 -25.65
C LEU A 90 27.95 8.39 -25.04
N GLU A 91 28.76 7.88 -24.12
CA GLU A 91 29.88 8.62 -23.54
C GLU A 91 30.89 9.07 -24.59
N ARG A 92 31.26 8.19 -25.54
CA ARG A 92 32.12 8.57 -26.68
C ARG A 92 31.48 9.62 -27.59
N PHE A 93 30.17 9.56 -27.81
CA PHE A 93 29.47 10.49 -28.69
C PHE A 93 29.30 11.89 -28.09
N PHE A 94 28.95 11.96 -26.80
CA PHE A 94 28.67 13.22 -26.10
C PHE A 94 29.89 13.81 -25.37
N GLY A 95 30.95 13.03 -25.16
CA GLY A 95 32.18 13.48 -24.52
C GLY A 95 32.05 13.74 -23.00
N VAL A 96 31.02 13.20 -22.37
CA VAL A 96 30.77 13.29 -20.92
C VAL A 96 30.43 11.90 -20.37
N PRO A 97 30.74 11.60 -19.10
CA PRO A 97 30.42 10.31 -18.49
C PRO A 97 28.92 9.97 -18.52
N PHE A 98 28.59 8.74 -18.89
CA PHE A 98 27.22 8.20 -18.82
C PHE A 98 27.14 7.13 -17.73
N ALA A 99 26.19 7.29 -16.81
CA ALA A 99 25.94 6.34 -15.74
C ALA A 99 24.49 5.84 -15.76
N ARG A 100 24.27 4.65 -15.24
CA ARG A 100 22.94 4.09 -15.00
C ARG A 100 22.42 4.57 -13.64
N GLY A 101 21.26 5.23 -13.67
CA GLY A 101 20.51 5.58 -12.48
C GLY A 101 19.72 4.40 -11.92
N PRO A 102 18.93 4.61 -10.85
CA PRO A 102 18.07 3.56 -10.33
C PRO A 102 17.02 3.15 -11.38
N ASP A 103 16.55 1.90 -11.28
CA ASP A 103 15.46 1.39 -12.13
C ASP A 103 14.20 2.25 -12.04
N GLU A 104 14.03 2.92 -10.91
CA GLU A 104 12.81 3.58 -10.51
C GLU A 104 13.15 4.97 -10.01
N VAL A 105 12.54 5.99 -10.62
CA VAL A 105 12.80 7.42 -10.33
C VAL A 105 12.62 7.76 -8.85
N ALA A 106 11.69 7.06 -8.21
CA ALA A 106 11.43 7.04 -6.78
C ALA A 106 12.67 6.81 -5.89
N ASP A 107 13.67 6.10 -6.40
CA ASP A 107 14.83 5.66 -5.64
C ASP A 107 16.06 6.54 -5.93
N LEU A 108 15.87 7.62 -6.70
CA LEU A 108 16.94 8.57 -7.03
C LEU A 108 17.53 9.28 -5.80
N PRO A 109 16.74 9.70 -4.78
CA PRO A 109 17.31 10.24 -3.56
C PRO A 109 18.23 9.21 -2.87
N ASP A 110 17.76 7.96 -2.74
CA ASP A 110 18.57 6.88 -2.14
C ASP A 110 19.83 6.59 -2.97
N TYR A 111 19.74 6.68 -4.30
CA TYR A 111 20.89 6.54 -5.22
C TYR A 111 21.96 7.62 -4.96
N PHE A 112 21.56 8.83 -4.62
CA PHE A 112 22.44 9.91 -4.18
C PHE A 112 22.69 9.92 -2.66
N GLY A 113 22.33 8.84 -1.94
CA GLY A 113 22.58 8.72 -0.50
C GLY A 113 21.64 9.52 0.41
N GLN A 114 20.56 10.10 -0.13
CA GLN A 114 19.54 10.81 0.64
C GLN A 114 18.48 9.85 1.15
N LYS A 115 18.16 9.90 2.45
CA LYS A 115 17.03 9.17 3.01
C LYS A 115 15.73 9.72 2.44
N ARG A 116 14.97 8.87 1.73
CA ARG A 116 13.61 9.20 1.25
C ARG A 116 12.73 9.73 2.39
N ARG A 117 12.14 10.91 2.20
CA ARG A 117 11.13 11.44 3.12
C ARG A 117 9.89 10.56 3.02
N ALA A 118 9.38 10.06 4.15
CA ALA A 118 8.14 9.30 4.17
C ALA A 118 7.01 10.15 3.58
N ALA A 119 6.21 9.57 2.68
CA ALA A 119 5.05 10.27 2.13
C ALA A 119 4.07 10.60 3.27
N ASP A 120 3.49 11.80 3.23
CA ASP A 120 2.40 12.14 4.13
C ASP A 120 1.12 11.40 3.68
N LEU A 121 0.70 10.44 4.51
CA LEU A 121 -0.49 9.61 4.29
C LEU A 121 -1.67 10.04 5.19
N SER A 122 -1.60 11.21 5.82
CA SER A 122 -2.67 11.70 6.70
C SER A 122 -3.96 12.03 5.95
N ARG A 123 -3.87 12.30 4.64
CA ARG A 123 -4.98 12.76 3.80
C ARG A 123 -5.51 11.67 2.87
N HIS A 124 -6.81 11.73 2.61
CA HIS A 124 -7.54 10.96 1.60
C HIS A 124 -8.79 11.74 1.17
N ASP A 125 -9.43 11.34 0.08
CA ASP A 125 -10.67 11.92 -0.45
C ASP A 125 -11.76 10.88 -0.77
N VAL A 126 -11.55 9.64 -0.33
CA VAL A 126 -12.53 8.54 -0.47
C VAL A 126 -13.06 8.19 0.92
N THR A 127 -14.37 8.23 1.09
CA THR A 127 -15.09 7.80 2.29
C THR A 127 -15.31 6.29 2.27
N ILE A 128 -15.05 5.61 3.39
CA ILE A 128 -15.29 4.17 3.54
C ILE A 128 -16.56 3.96 4.37
N PHE A 129 -17.57 3.37 3.73
CA PHE A 129 -18.72 2.74 4.35
C PHE A 129 -18.32 1.30 4.65
N ALA A 130 -18.27 0.92 5.93
CA ALA A 130 -17.96 -0.44 6.34
C ALA A 130 -19.24 -1.12 6.84
N GLU A 131 -19.60 -2.22 6.19
CA GLU A 131 -20.84 -2.93 6.48
C GLU A 131 -20.69 -3.86 7.69
N ILE A 132 -21.64 -3.74 8.61
CA ILE A 132 -21.97 -4.76 9.59
C ILE A 132 -23.08 -5.59 8.97
N VAL A 133 -22.67 -6.71 8.37
CA VAL A 133 -23.60 -7.69 7.81
C VAL A 133 -24.42 -8.31 8.94
N ASP A 134 -25.70 -8.55 8.65
CA ASP A 134 -26.68 -9.11 9.59
C ASP A 134 -26.84 -8.26 10.86
N ALA A 135 -26.80 -6.93 10.75
CA ALA A 135 -26.93 -6.02 11.90
C ALA A 135 -28.22 -6.26 12.71
N THR A 136 -29.27 -6.77 12.07
CA THR A 136 -30.58 -7.08 12.69
C THR A 136 -30.51 -8.09 13.83
N VAL A 137 -29.55 -9.02 13.80
CA VAL A 137 -29.44 -10.11 14.79
C VAL A 137 -28.48 -9.79 15.93
N LEU A 138 -27.76 -8.67 15.85
CA LEU A 138 -26.85 -8.22 16.89
C LEU A 138 -27.61 -7.44 17.96
N ASP A 139 -27.29 -7.70 19.23
CA ASP A 139 -27.65 -6.78 20.29
C ASP A 139 -26.84 -5.47 20.19
N LEU A 140 -27.27 -4.45 20.93
CA LEU A 140 -26.65 -3.12 20.86
C LEU A 140 -25.16 -3.14 21.24
N ASP A 141 -24.77 -3.94 22.23
CA ASP A 141 -23.39 -4.01 22.70
C ASP A 141 -22.47 -4.65 21.66
N ALA A 142 -22.90 -5.75 21.04
CA ALA A 142 -22.19 -6.43 19.96
C ALA A 142 -22.10 -5.56 18.70
N LEU A 143 -23.19 -4.89 18.33
CA LEU A 143 -23.25 -3.97 17.20
C LEU A 143 -22.28 -2.80 17.38
N VAL A 144 -22.29 -2.17 18.56
CA VAL A 144 -21.35 -1.11 18.91
C VAL A 144 -19.90 -1.61 18.89
N ALA A 145 -19.62 -2.78 19.45
CA ALA A 145 -18.26 -3.33 19.48
C ALA A 145 -17.74 -3.57 18.05
N ARG A 146 -18.60 -4.09 17.16
CA ARG A 146 -18.25 -4.29 15.75
C ARG A 146 -18.04 -2.96 15.02
N ALA A 147 -18.88 -1.96 15.28
CA ALA A 147 -18.76 -0.63 14.71
C ALA A 147 -17.44 0.07 15.10
N LEU A 148 -17.07 0.02 16.38
CA LEU A 148 -15.81 0.58 16.88
C LEU A 148 -14.59 -0.16 16.32
N PHE A 149 -14.68 -1.48 16.14
CA PHE A 149 -13.64 -2.24 15.46
C PHE A 149 -13.45 -1.76 14.02
N LEU A 150 -14.53 -1.62 13.25
CA LEU A 150 -14.46 -1.17 11.86
C LEU A 150 -13.97 0.28 11.74
N GLN A 151 -14.36 1.16 12.67
CA GLN A 151 -13.80 2.51 12.77
C GLN A 151 -12.28 2.46 13.00
N GLY A 152 -11.80 1.58 13.89
CA GLY A 152 -10.37 1.36 14.14
C GLY A 152 -9.61 0.81 12.92
N GLU A 153 -10.29 0.08 12.03
CA GLU A 153 -9.76 -0.37 10.74
C GLU A 153 -9.81 0.73 9.66
N GLY A 154 -10.40 1.89 9.93
CA GLY A 154 -10.42 3.06 9.03
C GLY A 154 -11.77 3.38 8.38
N ALA A 155 -12.86 2.77 8.82
CA ALA A 155 -14.21 3.15 8.38
C ALA A 155 -14.57 4.59 8.80
N ASP A 156 -15.19 5.35 7.91
CA ASP A 156 -15.72 6.69 8.23
C ASP A 156 -17.23 6.64 8.53
N VAL A 157 -17.92 5.67 7.94
CA VAL A 157 -19.36 5.44 8.08
C VAL A 157 -19.57 3.96 8.36
N ILE A 158 -20.44 3.66 9.33
CA ILE A 158 -20.85 2.30 9.66
C ILE A 158 -22.17 2.03 8.96
N ASP A 159 -22.18 1.04 8.08
CA ASP A 159 -23.35 0.63 7.33
C ASP A 159 -24.02 -0.56 8.02
N LEU A 160 -25.31 -0.42 8.35
CA LEU A 160 -26.10 -1.44 9.00
C LEU A 160 -26.83 -2.24 7.92
N GLY A 161 -26.30 -3.41 7.58
CA GLY A 161 -26.90 -4.32 6.61
C GLY A 161 -28.10 -5.05 7.23
N CYS A 162 -29.30 -4.75 6.75
CA CYS A 162 -30.52 -5.41 7.18
C CYS A 162 -30.70 -6.77 6.52
N LEU A 163 -31.19 -7.75 7.29
CA LEU A 163 -31.59 -9.04 6.74
C LEU A 163 -32.95 -8.93 6.04
N PRO A 164 -33.10 -9.48 4.81
CA PRO A 164 -34.41 -9.62 4.18
C PRO A 164 -35.39 -10.39 5.07
N ASP A 165 -36.66 -9.98 5.04
CA ASP A 165 -37.78 -10.60 5.77
C ASP A 165 -37.59 -10.74 7.29
N THR A 166 -36.61 -10.04 7.88
CA THR A 166 -36.29 -10.07 9.30
C THR A 166 -36.40 -8.65 9.87
N PRO A 167 -37.40 -8.35 10.71
CA PRO A 167 -37.56 -7.01 11.26
C PRO A 167 -36.34 -6.57 12.07
N PHE A 168 -35.97 -5.30 11.94
CA PHE A 168 -35.02 -4.64 12.85
C PHE A 168 -35.76 -3.83 13.94
N PRO A 169 -36.18 -4.43 15.06
CA PRO A 169 -37.03 -3.73 16.05
C PRO A 169 -36.30 -2.61 16.79
N HIS A 170 -34.99 -2.77 17.04
CA HIS A 170 -34.15 -1.81 17.76
C HIS A 170 -33.31 -0.92 16.82
N LEU A 171 -33.76 -0.71 15.58
CA LEU A 171 -33.05 0.08 14.57
C LEU A 171 -32.77 1.52 15.05
N GLU A 172 -33.78 2.19 15.60
CA GLU A 172 -33.65 3.56 16.10
C GLU A 172 -32.68 3.64 17.28
N ASP A 173 -32.74 2.66 18.19
CA ASP A 173 -31.81 2.57 19.33
C ASP A 173 -30.38 2.29 18.85
N ALA A 174 -30.19 1.48 17.80
CA ALA A 174 -28.89 1.21 17.21
C ALA A 174 -28.29 2.47 16.56
N ILE A 175 -29.09 3.21 15.77
CA ILE A 175 -28.67 4.49 15.17
C ILE A 175 -28.25 5.46 16.28
N ALA A 176 -29.09 5.65 17.30
CA ALA A 176 -28.81 6.54 18.42
C ALA A 176 -27.52 6.15 19.17
N ALA A 177 -27.35 4.86 19.47
CA ALA A 177 -26.17 4.35 20.17
C ALA A 177 -24.86 4.58 19.38
N LEU A 178 -24.89 4.46 18.05
CA LEU A 178 -23.73 4.74 17.21
C LEU A 178 -23.42 6.24 17.13
N HIS A 179 -24.44 7.10 17.00
CA HIS A 179 -24.26 8.56 17.01
C HIS A 179 -23.73 9.09 18.35
N GLU A 180 -24.17 8.54 19.49
CA GLU A 180 -23.64 8.89 20.82
C GLU A 180 -22.12 8.68 20.93
N ARG A 181 -21.56 7.79 20.10
CA ARG A 181 -20.13 7.49 20.02
C ARG A 181 -19.41 8.29 18.94
N GLY A 182 -20.11 9.23 18.29
CA GLY A 182 -19.58 10.08 17.23
C GLY A 182 -19.39 9.38 15.89
N LEU A 183 -20.01 8.21 15.69
CA LEU A 183 -19.98 7.46 14.43
C LEU A 183 -21.05 7.99 13.48
N LYS A 184 -20.79 7.96 12.17
CA LYS A 184 -21.83 8.16 11.15
C LYS A 184 -22.48 6.84 10.81
N VAL A 185 -23.78 6.87 10.56
CA VAL A 185 -24.59 5.67 10.35
C VAL A 185 -25.26 5.69 8.99
N SER A 186 -25.12 4.57 8.30
CA SER A 186 -25.79 4.26 7.05
C SER A 186 -26.67 3.03 7.27
N VAL A 187 -27.79 2.93 6.57
CA VAL A 187 -28.71 1.79 6.66
C VAL A 187 -28.97 1.24 5.25
N ASP A 188 -28.70 -0.05 5.06
CA ASP A 188 -29.00 -0.79 3.84
C ASP A 188 -30.12 -1.79 4.10
N SER A 189 -31.29 -1.57 3.48
CA SER A 189 -32.45 -2.45 3.63
C SER A 189 -33.26 -2.52 2.35
N PHE A 190 -33.80 -3.70 2.08
CA PHE A 190 -34.80 -3.91 1.03
C PHE A 190 -36.21 -3.50 1.46
N ASP A 191 -36.45 -3.26 2.75
CA ASP A 191 -37.74 -2.81 3.28
C ASP A 191 -37.78 -1.28 3.37
N LEU A 192 -38.64 -0.66 2.55
CA LEU A 192 -38.84 0.80 2.53
C LEU A 192 -39.32 1.35 3.87
N SER A 193 -40.03 0.54 4.67
CA SER A 193 -40.48 0.96 6.00
C SER A 193 -39.31 1.09 6.99
N GLU A 194 -38.27 0.25 6.85
CA GLU A 194 -37.05 0.35 7.63
C GLU A 194 -36.22 1.56 7.20
N LEU A 195 -36.08 1.82 5.89
CA LEU A 195 -35.41 3.03 5.40
C LEU A 195 -36.15 4.32 5.86
N ALA A 196 -37.47 4.31 5.82
CA ALA A 196 -38.30 5.43 6.34
C ALA A 196 -38.14 5.62 7.86
N ARG A 197 -38.01 4.53 8.64
CA ARG A 197 -37.69 4.61 10.07
C ARG A 197 -36.28 5.17 10.28
N ALA A 198 -35.29 4.64 9.57
CA ALA A 198 -33.89 5.05 9.67
C ALA A 198 -33.71 6.54 9.39
N THR A 199 -34.29 7.05 8.31
CA THR A 199 -34.16 8.48 7.98
C THR A 199 -34.85 9.38 9.00
N ARG A 200 -35.98 8.97 9.57
CA ARG A 200 -36.68 9.74 10.62
C ARG A 200 -35.93 9.69 11.96
N ALA A 201 -35.25 8.58 12.23
CA ALA A 201 -34.38 8.42 13.38
C ALA A 201 -33.06 9.19 13.26
N GLY A 202 -32.73 9.71 12.07
CA GLY A 202 -31.59 10.58 11.84
C GLY A 202 -30.35 9.87 11.29
N ALA A 203 -30.49 8.68 10.69
CA ALA A 203 -29.39 8.07 9.94
C ALA A 203 -28.78 9.06 8.93
N ASP A 204 -27.46 9.00 8.75
CA ASP A 204 -26.73 9.92 7.86
C ASP A 204 -26.95 9.55 6.39
N TYR A 205 -27.12 8.25 6.09
CA TYR A 205 -27.25 7.71 4.75
C TYR A 205 -28.29 6.59 4.67
N LEU A 206 -28.89 6.43 3.49
CA LEU A 206 -29.76 5.29 3.13
C LEU A 206 -29.24 4.64 1.87
N LEU A 207 -29.01 3.33 1.90
CA LEU A 207 -28.56 2.60 0.71
C LEU A 207 -29.72 2.15 -0.16
N SER A 208 -29.39 1.96 -1.45
CA SER A 208 -30.22 1.22 -2.40
C SER A 208 -31.55 1.87 -2.82
N LEU A 209 -31.66 3.21 -2.81
CA LEU A 209 -32.83 3.91 -3.39
C LEU A 209 -32.72 4.02 -4.91
N ASN A 210 -33.85 4.01 -5.61
CA ASN A 210 -33.90 4.15 -7.07
C ASN A 210 -34.99 5.15 -7.48
N GLU A 211 -35.21 5.32 -8.78
CA GLU A 211 -36.17 6.29 -9.32
C GLU A 211 -37.61 6.14 -8.82
N THR A 212 -38.02 4.95 -8.34
CA THR A 212 -39.36 4.71 -7.82
C THR A 212 -39.46 4.79 -6.30
N THR A 213 -38.33 4.70 -5.58
CA THR A 213 -38.27 4.66 -4.11
C THR A 213 -37.61 5.89 -3.48
N LEU A 214 -37.07 6.80 -4.31
CA LEU A 214 -36.38 8.02 -3.88
C LEU A 214 -37.17 8.91 -2.92
N ASP A 215 -38.51 8.86 -2.97
CA ASP A 215 -39.37 9.66 -2.08
C ASP A 215 -39.15 9.35 -0.59
N VAL A 216 -38.65 8.16 -0.23
CA VAL A 216 -38.31 7.82 1.16
C VAL A 216 -37.25 8.77 1.73
N ALA A 217 -36.29 9.23 0.92
CA ALA A 217 -35.26 10.17 1.33
C ALA A 217 -35.81 11.57 1.69
N LYS A 218 -37.10 11.86 1.40
CA LYS A 218 -37.76 13.12 1.77
C LYS A 218 -38.36 13.07 3.18
N GLU A 219 -38.42 11.89 3.80
CA GLU A 219 -38.97 11.73 5.16
C GLU A 219 -38.00 12.18 6.26
N GLY A 220 -36.73 12.43 5.94
CA GLY A 220 -35.73 12.92 6.87
C GLY A 220 -34.48 13.47 6.17
N PRO A 221 -33.39 13.73 6.90
CA PRO A 221 -32.20 14.39 6.37
C PRO A 221 -31.18 13.42 5.74
N ALA A 222 -31.43 12.12 5.74
CA ALA A 222 -30.47 11.11 5.30
C ALA A 222 -30.14 11.28 3.81
N VAL A 223 -28.86 11.15 3.47
CA VAL A 223 -28.39 11.26 2.08
C VAL A 223 -28.55 9.91 1.38
N PRO A 224 -29.36 9.82 0.30
CA PRO A 224 -29.58 8.55 -0.38
C PRO A 224 -28.40 8.16 -1.27
N ILE A 225 -28.11 6.86 -1.31
CA ILE A 225 -27.29 6.22 -2.34
C ILE A 225 -28.25 5.71 -3.41
N LEU A 226 -28.12 6.25 -4.61
CA LEU A 226 -28.94 5.93 -5.77
C LEU A 226 -28.36 4.74 -6.52
N VAL A 227 -29.21 3.76 -6.80
CA VAL A 227 -28.87 2.57 -7.58
C VAL A 227 -29.82 2.42 -8.79
N PRO A 228 -29.43 1.65 -9.83
CA PRO A 228 -30.34 1.26 -10.90
C PRO A 228 -31.61 0.58 -10.36
N ALA A 229 -32.77 0.85 -10.96
CA ALA A 229 -34.02 0.18 -10.61
C ALA A 229 -33.98 -1.32 -10.95
N THR A 230 -33.18 -1.69 -11.96
CA THR A 230 -32.86 -3.08 -12.30
C THR A 230 -31.37 -3.22 -12.58
N GLN A 231 -30.79 -4.37 -12.28
CA GLN A 231 -29.36 -4.60 -12.43
C GLN A 231 -28.88 -4.26 -13.86
N GLY A 232 -27.85 -3.41 -13.94
CA GLY A 232 -27.26 -2.96 -15.20
C GLY A 232 -28.00 -1.84 -15.94
N ASP A 233 -29.19 -1.42 -15.48
CA ASP A 233 -29.95 -0.33 -16.10
C ASP A 233 -29.42 1.05 -15.69
N LEU A 234 -28.34 1.48 -16.36
CA LEU A 234 -27.78 2.82 -16.16
C LEU A 234 -28.78 3.94 -16.44
N ALA A 235 -29.81 3.72 -17.28
CA ALA A 235 -30.76 4.76 -17.63
C ALA A 235 -31.71 5.10 -16.48
N SER A 236 -32.16 4.12 -15.69
CA SER A 236 -32.94 4.41 -14.47
C SER A 236 -32.11 5.12 -13.41
N LEU A 237 -30.84 4.74 -13.24
CA LEU A 237 -29.93 5.48 -12.35
C LEU A 237 -29.80 6.94 -12.81
N CYS A 238 -29.61 7.21 -14.11
CA CYS A 238 -29.53 8.57 -14.64
C CYS A 238 -30.80 9.39 -14.32
N ARG A 239 -32.00 8.79 -14.45
CA ARG A 239 -33.26 9.48 -14.13
C ARG A 239 -33.37 9.84 -12.65
N ALA A 240 -32.93 8.95 -11.75
CA ALA A 240 -32.87 9.24 -10.31
C ALA A 240 -31.86 10.36 -10.00
N VAL A 241 -30.67 10.32 -10.63
CA VAL A 241 -29.64 11.36 -10.52
C VAL A 241 -30.19 12.73 -10.97
N ASP A 242 -30.83 12.78 -12.15
CA ASP A 242 -31.40 14.01 -12.69
C ASP A 242 -32.47 14.59 -11.75
N ALA A 243 -33.28 13.74 -11.11
CA ALA A 243 -34.29 14.17 -10.13
C ALA A 243 -33.66 14.78 -8.86
N CYS A 244 -32.58 14.19 -8.34
CA CYS A 244 -31.83 14.75 -7.21
C CYS A 244 -31.15 16.08 -7.59
N LEU A 245 -30.51 16.14 -8.76
CA LEU A 245 -29.88 17.37 -9.26
C LEU A 245 -30.90 18.51 -9.43
N ALA A 246 -32.07 18.21 -9.98
CA ALA A 246 -33.13 19.20 -10.18
C ALA A 246 -33.72 19.72 -8.86
N SER A 247 -33.74 18.89 -7.81
CA SER A 247 -34.26 19.26 -6.49
C SER A 247 -33.20 19.81 -5.53
N GLY A 248 -31.92 19.71 -5.87
CA GLY A 248 -30.81 20.07 -4.99
C GLY A 248 -30.62 19.10 -3.81
N GLN A 249 -31.24 17.92 -3.85
CA GLN A 249 -31.09 16.88 -2.85
C GLN A 249 -29.68 16.28 -2.96
N PRO A 250 -28.86 16.24 -1.88
CA PRO A 250 -27.57 15.54 -1.89
C PRO A 250 -27.77 14.04 -2.13
N PHE A 251 -26.81 13.38 -2.78
CA PHE A 251 -26.85 11.95 -3.04
C PHE A 251 -25.46 11.39 -3.36
N TYR A 252 -25.36 10.07 -3.38
CA TYR A 252 -24.32 9.34 -4.12
C TYR A 252 -24.97 8.52 -5.23
N ALA A 253 -24.29 8.32 -6.35
CA ALA A 253 -24.72 7.38 -7.38
C ALA A 253 -23.84 6.13 -7.37
N ASP A 254 -24.45 4.95 -7.45
CA ASP A 254 -23.75 3.67 -7.58
C ASP A 254 -24.35 2.83 -8.74
N PRO A 255 -23.67 2.66 -9.89
CA PRO A 255 -24.09 1.80 -10.99
C PRO A 255 -23.90 0.29 -10.74
N ILE A 256 -23.49 -0.07 -9.53
CA ILE A 256 -23.25 -1.42 -8.99
C ILE A 256 -22.10 -2.13 -9.69
N LEU A 257 -21.06 -2.47 -8.92
CA LEU A 257 -19.97 -3.34 -9.37
C LEU A 257 -20.41 -4.81 -9.31
N ASP A 258 -20.74 -5.39 -10.46
CA ASP A 258 -21.14 -6.80 -10.56
C ASP A 258 -20.00 -7.79 -10.23
N PRO A 259 -20.32 -9.01 -9.73
CA PRO A 259 -19.36 -10.09 -9.57
C PRO A 259 -18.69 -10.52 -10.89
N ILE A 260 -17.48 -11.10 -10.78
CA ILE A 260 -16.79 -11.70 -11.92
C ILE A 260 -17.65 -12.82 -12.51
N HIS A 261 -17.71 -12.89 -13.85
CA HIS A 261 -18.62 -13.74 -14.66
C HIS A 261 -20.11 -13.33 -14.69
N TYR A 262 -20.54 -12.36 -13.88
CA TYR A 262 -21.94 -11.88 -13.84
C TYR A 262 -22.11 -10.44 -14.31
N GLY A 263 -21.12 -9.90 -15.04
CA GLY A 263 -21.17 -8.55 -15.58
C GLY A 263 -20.03 -7.62 -15.15
N TYR A 264 -19.07 -8.09 -14.34
CA TYR A 264 -17.95 -7.27 -13.81
C TYR A 264 -17.31 -6.30 -14.83
N THR A 265 -16.93 -6.77 -16.01
CA THR A 265 -16.29 -5.87 -17.00
C THR A 265 -17.30 -4.83 -17.51
N ALA A 266 -18.55 -5.21 -17.69
CA ALA A 266 -19.60 -4.28 -18.10
C ALA A 266 -19.89 -3.25 -16.99
N SER A 267 -19.86 -3.63 -15.72
CA SER A 267 -20.04 -2.70 -14.59
C SER A 267 -18.90 -1.69 -14.49
N VAL A 268 -17.65 -2.10 -14.68
CA VAL A 268 -16.50 -1.19 -14.79
C VAL A 268 -16.72 -0.14 -15.89
N VAL A 269 -17.22 -0.55 -17.06
CA VAL A 269 -17.56 0.39 -18.15
C VAL A 269 -18.72 1.31 -17.75
N ARG A 270 -19.71 0.84 -16.98
CA ARG A 270 -20.81 1.68 -16.48
C ARG A 270 -20.31 2.78 -15.53
N TYR A 271 -19.34 2.52 -14.65
CA TYR A 271 -18.72 3.57 -13.83
C TYR A 271 -18.06 4.65 -14.68
N ALA A 272 -17.28 4.25 -15.69
CA ALA A 272 -16.63 5.20 -16.60
C ALA A 272 -17.66 6.02 -17.40
N GLU A 273 -18.72 5.39 -17.88
CA GLU A 273 -19.81 6.06 -18.60
C GLU A 273 -20.60 7.02 -17.70
N LEU A 274 -20.89 6.63 -16.45
CA LEU A 274 -21.56 7.48 -15.47
C LEU A 274 -20.73 8.75 -15.20
N ARG A 275 -19.43 8.61 -14.92
CA ARG A 275 -18.53 9.76 -14.71
C ARG A 275 -18.43 10.65 -15.96
N ARG A 276 -18.46 10.05 -17.17
CA ARG A 276 -18.45 10.82 -18.42
C ARG A 276 -19.72 11.65 -18.62
N ARG A 277 -20.89 11.12 -18.23
CA ARG A 277 -22.18 11.83 -18.32
C ARG A 277 -22.33 12.88 -17.23
N TYR A 278 -21.84 12.58 -16.03
CA TYR A 278 -21.97 13.43 -14.86
C TYR A 278 -20.57 13.66 -14.23
N PRO A 279 -19.80 14.64 -14.73
CA PRO A 279 -18.42 14.86 -14.31
C PRO A 279 -18.26 15.14 -12.82
N ASP A 280 -19.23 15.82 -12.20
CA ASP A 280 -19.07 16.42 -10.87
C ASP A 280 -19.90 15.73 -9.76
N ILE A 281 -20.67 14.68 -10.07
CA ILE A 281 -21.53 14.05 -9.06
C ILE A 281 -20.72 13.17 -8.09
N PRO A 282 -21.16 13.02 -6.83
CA PRO A 282 -20.60 12.03 -5.92
C PRO A 282 -20.94 10.60 -6.38
N ILE A 283 -19.94 9.73 -6.44
CA ILE A 283 -20.11 8.31 -6.80
C ILE A 283 -19.65 7.45 -5.63
N LEU A 284 -20.42 6.41 -5.35
CA LEU A 284 -20.07 5.32 -4.44
C LEU A 284 -19.80 4.05 -5.25
N MET A 285 -18.86 3.22 -4.78
CA MET A 285 -18.61 1.90 -5.35
C MET A 285 -18.64 0.81 -4.27
N GLY A 286 -19.63 -0.08 -4.34
CA GLY A 286 -19.60 -1.34 -3.58
C GLY A 286 -18.51 -2.28 -4.09
N ILE A 287 -17.50 -2.57 -3.27
CA ILE A 287 -16.37 -3.43 -3.67
C ILE A 287 -16.53 -4.90 -3.26
N GLY A 288 -17.49 -5.20 -2.38
CA GLY A 288 -17.72 -6.53 -1.80
C GLY A 288 -17.87 -7.65 -2.83
N ASN A 289 -18.60 -7.40 -3.92
CA ASN A 289 -18.83 -8.37 -4.99
C ASN A 289 -17.56 -8.89 -5.68
N VAL A 290 -16.44 -8.15 -5.57
CA VAL A 290 -15.16 -8.54 -6.15
C VAL A 290 -14.22 -9.05 -5.07
N THR A 291 -14.18 -8.43 -3.89
CA THR A 291 -13.29 -8.84 -2.80
C THR A 291 -13.74 -10.14 -2.13
N GLU A 292 -15.03 -10.29 -1.83
CA GLU A 292 -15.59 -11.44 -1.11
C GLU A 292 -15.70 -12.69 -2.01
N LEU A 293 -16.04 -12.48 -3.29
CA LEU A 293 -16.37 -13.56 -4.23
C LEU A 293 -15.20 -13.98 -5.15
N THR A 294 -13.97 -13.64 -4.77
CA THR A 294 -12.76 -14.00 -5.53
C THR A 294 -11.70 -14.60 -4.61
N ASP A 295 -11.22 -15.80 -4.93
CA ASP A 295 -10.08 -16.43 -4.26
C ASP A 295 -8.74 -15.77 -4.68
N ALA A 296 -8.48 -14.58 -4.14
CA ALA A 296 -7.22 -13.88 -4.27
C ALA A 296 -6.98 -12.95 -3.06
N ASP A 297 -5.72 -12.56 -2.84
CA ASP A 297 -5.39 -11.62 -1.77
C ASP A 297 -6.07 -10.26 -2.02
N THR A 298 -6.88 -9.82 -1.06
CA THR A 298 -7.67 -8.59 -1.14
C THR A 298 -6.79 -7.35 -1.33
N THR A 299 -5.55 -7.35 -0.84
CA THR A 299 -4.58 -6.26 -1.05
C THR A 299 -4.36 -5.94 -2.54
N GLY A 300 -4.29 -6.97 -3.40
CA GLY A 300 -4.12 -6.82 -4.84
C GLY A 300 -5.40 -6.36 -5.53
N ILE A 301 -6.55 -6.91 -5.13
CA ILE A 301 -7.87 -6.51 -5.64
C ILE A 301 -8.13 -5.04 -5.31
N ASN A 302 -7.95 -4.66 -4.04
CA ASN A 302 -8.13 -3.30 -3.55
C ASN A 302 -7.20 -2.31 -4.26
N ALA A 303 -5.95 -2.68 -4.57
CA ALA A 303 -5.05 -1.83 -5.35
C ALA A 303 -5.61 -1.51 -6.74
N ILE A 304 -6.12 -2.51 -7.47
CA ILE A 304 -6.67 -2.31 -8.82
C ILE A 304 -7.97 -1.50 -8.77
N LEU A 305 -8.88 -1.81 -7.85
CA LEU A 305 -10.11 -1.03 -7.65
C LEU A 305 -9.80 0.42 -7.28
N MET A 306 -8.83 0.65 -6.39
CA MET A 306 -8.40 1.99 -6.01
C MET A 306 -7.75 2.75 -7.18
N GLY A 307 -7.08 2.06 -8.12
CA GLY A 307 -6.63 2.67 -9.37
C GLY A 307 -7.80 3.28 -10.16
N MET A 308 -8.85 2.49 -10.40
CA MET A 308 -10.07 2.95 -11.06
C MET A 308 -10.77 4.08 -10.28
N ILE A 309 -10.93 3.92 -8.97
CA ILE A 309 -11.55 4.93 -8.09
C ILE A 309 -10.77 6.25 -8.13
N SER A 310 -9.43 6.18 -8.12
CA SER A 310 -8.58 7.37 -8.18
C SER A 310 -8.68 8.11 -9.52
N GLU A 311 -8.71 7.36 -10.64
CA GLU A 311 -8.84 7.92 -11.99
C GLU A 311 -10.23 8.50 -12.27
N LEU A 312 -11.29 7.81 -11.80
CA LEU A 312 -12.67 8.25 -11.94
C LEU A 312 -13.10 9.23 -10.84
N HIS A 313 -12.21 9.59 -9.92
CA HIS A 313 -12.54 10.42 -8.75
C HIS A 313 -13.81 9.94 -8.04
N ILE A 314 -13.91 8.65 -7.73
CA ILE A 314 -15.02 8.10 -6.94
C ILE A 314 -14.80 8.47 -5.47
N GLN A 315 -15.83 9.01 -4.82
CA GLN A 315 -15.71 9.66 -3.50
C GLN A 315 -16.06 8.73 -2.34
N ALA A 316 -16.70 7.59 -2.60
CA ALA A 316 -17.05 6.65 -1.54
C ALA A 316 -16.92 5.19 -2.00
N VAL A 317 -16.68 4.30 -1.04
CA VAL A 317 -16.76 2.84 -1.23
C VAL A 317 -17.60 2.19 -0.15
N LEU A 318 -18.31 1.13 -0.50
CA LEU A 318 -18.91 0.20 0.46
C LEU A 318 -18.05 -1.07 0.52
N ALA A 319 -17.45 -1.32 1.69
CA ALA A 319 -16.55 -2.42 1.96
C ALA A 319 -17.15 -3.38 3.00
N VAL A 320 -16.91 -4.67 2.78
CA VAL A 320 -17.48 -5.76 3.58
C VAL A 320 -16.34 -6.63 4.13
N GLN A 321 -16.56 -7.24 5.30
CA GLN A 321 -15.65 -8.21 5.92
C GLN A 321 -16.45 -9.40 6.47
N VAL A 322 -17.03 -10.21 5.58
CA VAL A 322 -17.78 -11.42 5.93
C VAL A 322 -16.88 -12.64 5.86
N SER A 323 -16.21 -12.84 4.72
CA SER A 323 -15.39 -14.03 4.54
C SER A 323 -14.12 -13.95 5.38
N PRO A 324 -13.65 -15.08 5.97
CA PRO A 324 -12.44 -15.09 6.79
C PRO A 324 -11.17 -14.58 6.08
N HIS A 325 -11.09 -14.67 4.75
CA HIS A 325 -9.98 -14.12 3.97
C HIS A 325 -10.05 -12.60 3.81
N CYS A 326 -11.23 -11.99 3.92
CA CYS A 326 -11.45 -10.54 3.83
C CYS A 326 -11.33 -9.80 5.17
N ARG A 327 -10.88 -10.45 6.24
CA ARG A 327 -10.84 -9.90 7.62
C ARG A 327 -10.04 -8.60 7.82
N THR A 328 -9.26 -8.19 6.82
CA THR A 328 -8.44 -6.97 6.80
C THR A 328 -8.84 -6.00 5.68
N ALA A 329 -9.91 -6.28 4.93
CA ALA A 329 -10.26 -5.55 3.70
C ALA A 329 -10.48 -4.04 3.92
N VAL A 330 -11.17 -3.63 5.00
CA VAL A 330 -11.37 -2.21 5.35
C VAL A 330 -10.04 -1.49 5.59
N ARG A 331 -9.15 -2.06 6.41
CA ARG A 331 -7.82 -1.47 6.68
C ARG A 331 -6.90 -1.45 5.48
N GLU A 332 -6.94 -2.50 4.67
CA GLU A 332 -6.26 -2.51 3.39
C GLU A 332 -6.78 -1.39 2.48
N PHE A 333 -8.09 -1.16 2.45
CA PHE A 333 -8.67 -0.09 1.64
C PHE A 333 -8.36 1.30 2.19
N ASP A 334 -8.37 1.51 3.52
CA ASP A 334 -7.91 2.75 4.15
C ASP A 334 -6.45 3.06 3.76
N ARG A 335 -5.60 2.03 3.76
CA ARG A 335 -4.23 2.19 3.31
C ARG A 335 -4.15 2.53 1.82
N ALA A 336 -4.95 1.86 0.99
CA ALA A 336 -5.01 2.10 -0.44
C ALA A 336 -5.42 3.55 -0.77
N ARG A 337 -6.51 4.06 -0.19
CA ARG A 337 -7.00 5.43 -0.47
C ARG A 337 -5.96 6.49 -0.12
N ARG A 338 -5.20 6.31 0.96
CA ARG A 338 -4.15 7.25 1.39
C ARG A 338 -2.95 7.21 0.45
N GLU A 339 -2.46 6.02 0.11
CA GLU A 339 -1.31 5.86 -0.80
C GLU A 339 -1.62 6.37 -2.20
N TYR A 340 -2.82 6.08 -2.72
CA TYR A 340 -3.26 6.53 -4.04
C TYR A 340 -3.57 8.04 -4.06
N PHE A 341 -4.15 8.59 -2.99
CA PHE A 341 -4.34 10.04 -2.88
C PHE A 341 -2.99 10.76 -2.91
N ALA A 342 -2.02 10.32 -2.10
CA ALA A 342 -0.68 10.90 -2.09
C ALA A 342 0.00 10.78 -3.47
N ALA A 343 -0.14 9.64 -4.16
CA ALA A 343 0.41 9.43 -5.49
C ALA A 343 -0.22 10.35 -6.56
N ARG A 344 -1.55 10.52 -6.52
CA ARG A 344 -2.28 11.41 -7.44
C ARG A 344 -1.90 12.87 -7.22
N GLN A 345 -1.87 13.34 -5.96
CA GLN A 345 -1.41 14.69 -5.61
C GLN A 345 0.04 14.94 -6.05
N ALA A 346 0.82 13.87 -6.06
CA ALA A 346 2.21 13.85 -6.48
C ALA A 346 2.41 13.77 -8.01
N GLY A 347 1.35 13.65 -8.82
CA GLY A 347 1.47 13.40 -10.26
C GLY A 347 2.31 12.17 -10.59
N ALA A 348 2.22 11.12 -9.77
CA ALA A 348 3.09 9.95 -9.84
C ALA A 348 2.28 8.65 -9.85
N LEU A 349 2.89 7.58 -10.37
CA LEU A 349 2.37 6.23 -10.21
C LEU A 349 2.28 5.87 -8.70
N PRO A 350 1.29 5.07 -8.28
CA PRO A 350 1.07 4.65 -6.89
C PRO A 350 2.13 3.63 -6.43
N GLN A 351 3.38 4.07 -6.43
CA GLN A 351 4.55 3.24 -6.19
C GLN A 351 5.58 4.01 -5.36
N GLY A 352 5.93 3.43 -4.20
CA GLY A 352 6.84 4.02 -3.22
C GLY A 352 6.19 5.07 -2.31
N PHE A 353 4.90 4.90 -2.03
CA PHE A 353 4.11 5.72 -1.10
C PHE A 353 3.81 5.01 0.24
N GLY A 354 4.50 3.91 0.56
CA GLY A 354 4.35 3.22 1.84
C GLY A 354 4.34 1.70 1.73
N GLY A 355 3.96 1.16 0.57
CA GLY A 355 3.99 -0.28 0.31
C GLY A 355 3.04 -1.07 1.22
N GLY A 356 2.03 -0.43 1.80
CA GLY A 356 1.14 -1.05 2.77
C GLY A 356 0.27 -2.15 2.17
N LEU A 357 0.06 -2.14 0.85
CA LEU A 357 -0.61 -3.23 0.12
C LEU A 357 0.36 -4.37 -0.26
N MET A 358 1.66 -4.24 0.01
CA MET A 358 2.66 -5.26 -0.31
C MET A 358 2.83 -6.26 0.86
N GLY A 359 1.85 -7.14 1.04
CA GLY A 359 1.89 -8.16 2.09
C GLY A 359 2.93 -9.25 1.82
N LEU A 360 2.86 -9.88 0.64
CA LEU A 360 3.63 -11.09 0.33
C LEU A 360 5.03 -10.86 -0.21
N ARG A 361 5.32 -9.74 -0.88
CA ARG A 361 6.63 -9.49 -1.51
C ARG A 361 7.12 -8.11 -1.14
N ASP A 362 8.43 -7.95 -0.98
CA ASP A 362 9.04 -6.62 -0.89
C ASP A 362 9.66 -6.26 -2.24
N ARG A 363 9.65 -4.97 -2.56
CA ARG A 363 10.23 -4.47 -3.82
C ARG A 363 11.73 -4.75 -3.94
N LYS A 364 12.44 -4.67 -2.82
CA LYS A 364 13.88 -4.94 -2.69
C LYS A 364 14.11 -5.91 -1.54
N PRO A 365 13.96 -7.22 -1.77
CA PRO A 365 13.96 -8.22 -0.70
C PRO A 365 15.35 -8.41 -0.08
N TYR A 366 16.41 -8.26 -0.85
CA TYR A 366 17.77 -8.53 -0.38
C TYR A 366 18.51 -7.23 -0.05
N ALA A 367 19.20 -7.25 1.09
CA ALA A 367 20.04 -6.14 1.56
C ALA A 367 21.39 -6.06 0.84
N ALA A 368 21.90 -7.22 0.46
CA ALA A 368 23.27 -7.45 0.06
C ALA A 368 23.33 -8.57 -0.97
N ALA A 369 24.42 -8.61 -1.74
CA ALA A 369 24.71 -9.70 -2.65
C ALA A 369 25.35 -10.90 -1.91
N PRO A 370 25.25 -12.14 -2.44
CA PRO A 370 25.87 -13.32 -1.84
C PRO A 370 27.37 -13.16 -1.53
N ASP A 371 28.13 -12.55 -2.45
CA ASP A 371 29.57 -12.33 -2.29
C ASP A 371 29.89 -11.31 -1.20
N GLU A 372 29.01 -10.33 -0.97
CA GLU A 372 29.14 -9.39 0.14
C GLU A 372 28.99 -10.11 1.48
N ILE A 373 27.99 -10.99 1.60
CA ILE A 373 27.78 -11.81 2.81
C ILE A 373 28.97 -12.75 3.03
N ALA A 374 29.50 -13.40 1.98
CA ALA A 374 30.65 -14.27 2.11
C ALA A 374 31.90 -13.54 2.62
N ARG A 375 32.15 -12.31 2.15
CA ARG A 375 33.23 -11.45 2.66
C ARG A 375 33.03 -11.12 4.14
N LEU A 376 31.83 -10.68 4.52
CA LEU A 376 31.49 -10.38 5.92
C LEU A 376 31.71 -11.60 6.82
N ALA A 377 31.24 -12.77 6.39
CA ALA A 377 31.40 -14.01 7.13
C ALA A 377 32.87 -14.35 7.39
N SER A 378 33.76 -14.09 6.42
CA SER A 378 35.21 -14.34 6.56
C SER A 378 35.91 -13.44 7.60
N GLU A 379 35.28 -12.34 8.02
CA GLU A 379 35.79 -11.39 9.01
C GLU A 379 35.28 -11.66 10.42
N VAL A 380 34.23 -12.48 10.58
CA VAL A 380 33.64 -12.80 11.90
C VAL A 380 34.58 -13.66 12.74
N ARG A 381 34.74 -13.31 14.01
CA ARG A 381 35.63 -14.01 14.98
C ARG A 381 34.93 -14.48 16.24
N ASP A 382 33.68 -14.07 16.46
CA ASP A 382 32.87 -14.47 17.61
C ASP A 382 31.95 -15.67 17.31
N ARG A 383 31.36 -16.23 18.36
CA ARG A 383 30.50 -17.42 18.30
C ARG A 383 29.05 -17.12 17.94
N ASN A 384 28.67 -15.85 17.81
CA ASN A 384 27.28 -15.48 17.60
C ASN A 384 26.91 -15.76 16.15
N PHE A 385 25.81 -16.49 15.97
CA PHE A 385 25.26 -16.76 14.66
C PHE A 385 24.60 -15.51 14.10
N ARG A 386 24.95 -15.23 12.85
CA ARG A 386 24.31 -14.22 12.00
C ARG A 386 23.57 -14.93 10.89
N ILE A 387 22.36 -14.45 10.59
CA ILE A 387 21.52 -14.98 9.53
C ILE A 387 21.25 -13.85 8.53
N ASP A 388 21.46 -14.14 7.26
CA ASP A 388 21.17 -13.22 6.15
C ASP A 388 20.43 -13.97 5.05
N VAL A 389 19.63 -13.24 4.27
CA VAL A 389 18.91 -13.81 3.12
C VAL A 389 19.31 -13.08 1.85
N THR A 390 19.72 -13.83 0.83
CA THR A 390 20.08 -13.31 -0.49
C THR A 390 19.43 -14.16 -1.60
N GLN A 391 19.67 -13.82 -2.87
CA GLN A 391 19.27 -14.67 -3.99
C GLN A 391 19.87 -16.08 -3.98
N ALA A 392 20.94 -16.33 -3.21
CA ALA A 392 21.57 -17.65 -3.10
C ALA A 392 20.89 -18.55 -2.04
N GLY A 393 20.06 -17.98 -1.16
CA GLY A 393 19.40 -18.69 -0.07
C GLY A 393 19.57 -18.00 1.27
N ILE A 394 19.42 -18.80 2.32
CA ILE A 394 19.63 -18.44 3.72
C ILE A 394 21.10 -18.68 4.05
N HIS A 395 21.79 -17.62 4.47
CA HIS A 395 23.17 -17.65 4.95
C HIS A 395 23.12 -17.73 6.47
N ILE A 396 23.86 -18.67 7.06
CA ILE A 396 24.13 -18.71 8.50
C ILE A 396 25.62 -18.82 8.73
N TYR A 397 26.17 -17.94 9.57
CA TYR A 397 27.61 -17.87 9.77
C TYR A 397 28.01 -17.34 11.15
N ASN A 398 29.17 -17.79 11.60
CA ASN A 398 29.91 -17.28 12.76
C ASN A 398 31.41 -17.56 12.55
N ARG A 399 32.23 -17.51 13.60
CA ARG A 399 33.66 -17.85 13.49
C ARG A 399 33.96 -19.30 13.06
N ASP A 400 33.02 -20.22 13.29
CA ASP A 400 33.21 -21.65 13.12
C ASP A 400 32.83 -22.11 11.68
N GLY A 401 32.12 -21.27 10.91
CA GLY A 401 31.81 -21.53 9.49
C GLY A 401 30.79 -20.59 8.86
N HIS A 402 30.62 -20.72 7.54
CA HIS A 402 29.57 -20.07 6.74
C HIS A 402 28.87 -21.11 5.87
N HIS A 403 27.56 -21.25 6.05
CA HIS A 403 26.73 -22.23 5.37
C HIS A 403 25.57 -21.52 4.64
N VAL A 404 25.23 -22.01 3.45
CA VAL A 404 24.15 -21.46 2.62
C VAL A 404 23.24 -22.60 2.16
N ALA A 405 21.94 -22.43 2.36
CA ALA A 405 20.93 -23.37 1.87
C ALA A 405 19.58 -22.67 1.64
N SER A 406 18.68 -23.30 0.90
CA SER A 406 17.32 -22.81 0.70
C SER A 406 16.35 -23.19 1.82
N GLU A 407 16.73 -24.12 2.70
CA GLU A 407 15.88 -24.66 3.76
C GLU A 407 16.62 -24.76 5.11
N PRO A 408 15.94 -24.50 6.25
CA PRO A 408 16.56 -24.53 7.58
C PRO A 408 17.13 -25.89 7.98
N PHE A 409 16.49 -26.99 7.58
CA PHE A 409 16.92 -28.34 7.96
C PHE A 409 18.28 -28.73 7.39
N ALA A 410 18.64 -28.19 6.22
CA ALA A 410 19.97 -28.39 5.64
C ALA A 410 21.06 -27.58 6.37
N LEU A 411 20.69 -26.50 7.08
CA LEU A 411 21.63 -25.68 7.84
C LEU A 411 21.90 -26.26 9.24
N PHE A 412 20.89 -26.88 9.86
CA PHE A 412 20.94 -27.29 11.27
C PHE A 412 22.13 -28.20 11.65
N PRO A 413 22.52 -29.22 10.84
CA PRO A 413 23.67 -30.09 11.15
C PRO A 413 25.02 -29.35 11.26
N HIS A 414 25.10 -28.13 10.75
CA HIS A 414 26.32 -27.32 10.76
C HIS A 414 26.44 -26.39 11.99
N LEU A 415 25.41 -26.32 12.84
CA LEU A 415 25.34 -25.32 13.91
C LEU A 415 25.93 -25.79 15.24
N GLY A 416 26.04 -27.11 15.47
CA GLY A 416 26.63 -27.66 16.70
C GLY A 416 25.92 -27.23 17.99
N VAL A 417 24.59 -27.07 17.93
CA VAL A 417 23.73 -26.59 19.04
C VAL A 417 22.89 -27.70 19.68
N GLU A 418 23.22 -28.97 19.44
CA GLU A 418 22.42 -30.12 19.88
C GLU A 418 22.30 -30.22 21.42
N ALA A 419 23.32 -29.72 22.12
CA ALA A 419 23.36 -29.70 23.59
C ALA A 419 22.80 -28.41 24.22
N ASP A 420 22.35 -27.44 23.41
CA ASP A 420 21.82 -26.15 23.86
C ASP A 420 20.42 -25.91 23.28
N GLY A 421 19.41 -26.49 23.95
CA GLY A 421 18.02 -26.44 23.47
C GLY A 421 17.45 -25.02 23.31
N ALA A 422 17.87 -24.08 24.16
CA ALA A 422 17.42 -22.69 24.05
C ALA A 422 18.00 -22.01 22.80
N HIS A 423 19.28 -22.24 22.52
CA HIS A 423 19.94 -21.69 21.35
C HIS A 423 19.45 -22.36 20.05
N ALA A 424 19.24 -23.68 20.08
CA ALA A 424 18.64 -24.43 18.97
C ALA A 424 17.23 -23.93 18.64
N PHE A 425 16.40 -23.65 19.66
CA PHE A 425 15.07 -23.07 19.47
C PHE A 425 15.13 -21.70 18.80
N TYR A 426 15.99 -20.80 19.29
CA TYR A 426 16.18 -19.46 18.72
C TYR A 426 16.58 -19.54 17.23
N LEU A 427 17.60 -20.34 16.91
CA LEU A 427 18.07 -20.50 15.53
C LEU A 427 17.01 -21.15 14.64
N GLY A 428 16.23 -22.09 15.17
CA GLY A 428 15.10 -22.68 14.45
C GLY A 428 14.03 -21.64 14.08
N VAL A 429 13.65 -20.75 15.01
CA VAL A 429 12.68 -19.68 14.77
C VAL A 429 13.19 -18.68 13.72
N GLU A 430 14.44 -18.23 13.86
CA GLU A 430 15.03 -17.26 12.92
C GLU A 430 15.25 -17.86 11.54
N ALA A 431 15.73 -19.11 11.44
CA ALA A 431 15.92 -19.79 10.16
C ALA A 431 14.58 -20.06 9.45
N ALA A 432 13.52 -20.44 10.17
CA ALA A 432 12.18 -20.59 9.60
C ALA A 432 11.63 -19.24 9.09
N ARG A 433 11.88 -18.14 9.81
CA ARG A 433 11.52 -16.78 9.34
C ARG A 433 12.29 -16.40 8.08
N ALA A 434 13.60 -16.69 8.04
CA ALA A 434 14.46 -16.47 6.89
C ALA A 434 14.02 -17.30 5.67
N GLU A 435 13.54 -18.52 5.88
CA GLU A 435 12.98 -19.38 4.83
C GLU A 435 11.73 -18.76 4.20
N ILE A 436 10.78 -18.30 5.02
CA ILE A 436 9.59 -17.61 4.52
C ILE A 436 10.01 -16.37 3.72
N ALA A 437 10.98 -15.60 4.22
CA ALA A 437 11.48 -14.42 3.55
C ALA A 437 12.14 -14.74 2.19
N PHE A 438 12.93 -15.80 2.13
CA PHE A 438 13.54 -16.27 0.89
C PHE A 438 12.49 -16.73 -0.13
N LYS A 439 11.55 -17.58 0.30
CA LYS A 439 10.49 -18.13 -0.57
C LYS A 439 9.59 -17.06 -1.16
N LEU A 440 9.22 -16.08 -0.34
CA LEU A 440 8.30 -15.02 -0.74
C LEU A 440 9.00 -13.80 -1.34
N GLY A 441 10.32 -13.68 -1.21
CA GLY A 441 11.03 -12.44 -1.55
C GLY A 441 10.61 -11.30 -0.62
N LYS A 442 10.77 -11.51 0.69
CA LYS A 442 10.62 -10.50 1.73
C LYS A 442 11.96 -10.10 2.30
N ARG A 443 12.03 -8.88 2.79
CA ARG A 443 13.17 -8.38 3.53
C ARG A 443 13.22 -9.08 4.88
N TYR A 444 14.30 -9.82 5.08
CA TYR A 444 14.64 -10.40 6.36
C TYR A 444 15.57 -9.44 7.13
N ALA A 445 15.32 -9.33 8.42
CA ALA A 445 16.23 -8.76 9.40
C ALA A 445 16.15 -9.65 10.64
N GLN A 446 17.30 -10.14 11.10
CA GLN A 446 17.38 -10.99 12.28
C GLN A 446 16.82 -10.25 13.51
N ASP A 447 16.11 -10.99 14.36
CA ASP A 447 15.41 -10.47 15.55
C ASP A 447 14.23 -9.52 15.25
N GLU A 448 13.88 -9.33 13.97
CA GLU A 448 12.69 -8.57 13.55
C GLU A 448 11.64 -9.50 12.92
N GLY A 449 10.37 -9.24 13.23
CA GLY A 449 9.26 -9.92 12.58
C GLY A 449 9.17 -9.55 11.10
N LEU A 450 8.67 -10.47 10.27
CA LEU A 450 8.35 -10.12 8.88
C LEU A 450 7.20 -9.14 8.85
N LYS A 451 7.31 -8.13 7.99
CA LYS A 451 6.26 -7.13 7.77
C LYS A 451 5.28 -7.64 6.73
N TRP A 452 3.98 -7.53 6.98
CA TRP A 452 2.94 -8.03 6.07
C TRP A 452 2.05 -6.92 5.51
N GLY A 453 2.53 -5.67 5.55
CA GLY A 453 1.73 -4.50 5.21
C GLY A 453 0.45 -4.43 6.06
N ALA A 454 -0.61 -3.85 5.50
CA ALA A 454 -1.91 -3.70 6.14
C ALA A 454 -2.55 -5.04 6.55
N ALA A 455 -2.17 -6.17 5.93
CA ALA A 455 -2.70 -7.48 6.29
C ALA A 455 -2.20 -7.98 7.66
N GLY A 456 -1.00 -7.56 8.10
CA GLY A 456 -0.45 -7.96 9.41
C GLY A 456 -0.31 -6.84 10.43
N GLU A 457 -0.66 -5.60 10.06
CA GLU A 457 -0.92 -4.55 11.04
C GLU A 457 -2.12 -5.01 11.92
N ILE A 458 -2.15 -4.66 13.19
CA ILE A 458 -3.32 -4.83 14.05
C ILE A 458 -3.57 -3.45 14.63
N ALA A 459 -4.82 -2.98 14.69
CA ALA A 459 -5.12 -1.75 15.43
C ALA A 459 -4.61 -1.91 16.87
N GLY A 460 -3.64 -1.08 17.28
CA GLY A 460 -2.92 -1.24 18.56
C GLY A 460 -1.69 -2.16 18.51
N SER A 461 -1.11 -2.41 17.33
CA SER A 461 0.12 -3.19 17.23
C SER A 461 1.25 -2.48 18.01
N PRO A 462 2.19 -3.25 18.60
CA PRO A 462 3.34 -2.68 19.29
C PRO A 462 4.15 -1.70 18.42
N GLU A 463 4.01 -1.72 17.09
CA GLU A 463 4.72 -0.81 16.18
C GLU A 463 4.18 0.64 16.21
N GLU A 464 2.91 0.85 16.58
CA GLU A 464 2.38 2.21 16.86
C GLU A 464 2.86 2.72 18.23
N ALA A 465 2.98 1.84 19.23
CA ALA A 465 3.56 2.16 20.53
C ALA A 465 5.10 2.27 20.53
N HIS A 466 5.79 1.57 19.61
CA HIS A 466 7.25 1.50 19.51
C HIS A 466 7.90 2.63 18.72
N ARG A 467 7.12 3.51 18.08
CA ARG A 467 7.69 4.69 17.41
C ARG A 467 8.30 5.73 18.38
N LEU A 468 8.15 5.54 19.70
CA LEU A 468 8.65 6.45 20.73
C LEU A 468 9.68 5.87 21.72
N THR A 469 10.13 4.62 21.56
CA THR A 469 11.12 4.03 22.48
C THR A 469 12.10 3.14 21.73
N PHE A 470 13.40 3.41 21.91
CA PHE A 470 14.47 2.51 21.50
C PHE A 470 14.20 1.10 22.07
N LYS A 471 14.18 0.08 21.21
CA LYS A 471 13.95 -1.32 21.60
C LYS A 471 14.95 -1.76 22.66
N GLU A 472 14.45 -2.27 23.79
CA GLU A 472 15.24 -3.05 24.74
C GLU A 472 15.55 -4.45 24.16
N ALA A 473 16.72 -4.99 24.52
CA ALA A 473 17.18 -6.30 24.06
C ALA A 473 16.24 -7.43 24.49
N GLY A 474 16.04 -8.41 23.60
CA GLY A 474 15.13 -9.55 23.80
C GLY A 474 15.38 -10.36 25.08
N THR A 475 14.30 -10.95 25.59
CA THR A 475 14.23 -11.67 26.87
C THR A 475 15.15 -12.91 26.95
N THR A 476 15.61 -13.44 25.83
CA THR A 476 16.54 -14.58 25.76
C THR A 476 17.98 -14.24 26.14
N LEU A 477 18.38 -12.96 26.17
CA LEU A 477 19.73 -12.52 26.54
C LEU A 477 19.87 -12.11 28.02
N GLN A 478 18.76 -11.92 28.74
CA GLN A 478 18.79 -11.48 30.14
C GLN A 478 19.28 -12.59 31.11
N ALA A 479 19.19 -13.86 30.72
CA ALA A 479 19.57 -14.99 31.60
C ALA A 479 21.09 -15.14 31.83
N LYS A 480 21.95 -14.41 31.09
CA LYS A 480 23.42 -14.48 31.26
C LYS A 480 24.02 -13.40 32.17
N SER A 481 23.31 -12.32 32.50
CA SER A 481 23.83 -11.28 33.39
C SER A 481 23.64 -11.59 34.89
N ALA A 482 22.65 -12.41 35.24
CA ALA A 482 22.38 -12.78 36.64
C ALA A 482 23.39 -13.80 37.22
N LYS A 483 24.06 -14.60 36.37
CA LYS A 483 25.03 -15.61 36.81
C LYS A 483 26.46 -15.09 37.01
N ALA A 484 26.77 -13.88 36.57
CA ALA A 484 28.10 -13.28 36.71
C ALA A 484 28.29 -12.47 38.01
N LYS A 485 27.23 -12.22 38.79
CA LYS A 485 27.28 -11.44 40.05
C LYS A 485 27.26 -12.26 41.34
N ALA A 486 27.23 -13.60 41.26
CA ALA A 486 27.16 -14.48 42.44
C ALA A 486 28.50 -15.15 42.79
N GLY A 487 29.63 -14.67 42.27
CA GLY A 487 30.94 -15.28 42.46
C GLY A 487 32.07 -14.29 42.69
N GLU A 488 32.00 -13.50 43.76
CA GLU A 488 33.12 -12.75 44.37
C GLU A 488 32.76 -12.47 45.86
N THR A 489 33.03 -13.44 46.75
CA THR A 489 34.04 -13.45 47.86
C THR A 489 33.68 -12.63 49.12
N PRO A 490 34.24 -12.91 50.32
CA PRO A 490 35.37 -13.80 50.66
C PRO A 490 35.00 -15.18 51.22
#